data_AF-A0AAU7U7F5-F1
#
_entry.id   AF-A0AAU7U7F5-F1
#
_cell.length_a   1.000
_cell.length_b   1.000
_cell.length_c   1.000
_cell.angle_alpha   90.00
_cell.angle_beta   90.00
_cell.angle_gamma   90.00
#
_symmetry.space_group_name_H-M   'P 1'
#
loop_
_entity.id
_entity.type
_entity.pdbx_description
1 polymer ?
#
loop_
_entity_poly.entity_id
_entity_poly.type
_entity_poly.pdbx_seq_one_letter_code
_entity_poly.pdbx_strand_id
1 'polypeptide(L)'
;MTDTPRRIHIFDPTLRDGSPSPGVALHPAQKHETAHALERLGVDIIEAGFSIPSDGDVDCLTRIAREVRGPTIAPSPALEAAATRCLHVFTFAGAIHTEYMLRTTPDEVPASSVQAVKLACQSTDEPTRCSAPPRT
;
A
#
# COMPACT_ATOMS: atom_id res chain seq x y z
N MET A 1 -23.75 4.96 -27.30
CA MET A 1 -23.35 4.82 -25.89
C MET A 1 -22.58 3.54 -25.75
N THR A 2 -21.25 3.58 -25.85
CA THR A 2 -20.41 2.41 -25.53
C THR A 2 -20.29 2.35 -24.02
N ASP A 3 -21.19 1.61 -23.38
CA ASP A 3 -21.12 1.31 -21.96
C ASP A 3 -19.89 0.43 -21.74
N THR A 4 -18.77 1.06 -21.39
CA THR A 4 -17.53 0.34 -21.11
C THR A 4 -17.67 -0.19 -19.69
N PRO A 5 -17.57 -1.52 -19.48
CA PRO A 5 -17.81 -2.09 -18.17
C PRO A 5 -16.87 -1.48 -17.14
N ARG A 6 -17.43 -1.05 -16.00
CA ARG A 6 -16.68 -0.46 -14.89
C ARG A 6 -15.71 -1.50 -14.32
N ARG A 7 -14.41 -1.22 -14.41
CA ARG A 7 -13.39 -2.04 -13.75
C ARG A 7 -13.39 -1.77 -12.25
N ILE A 8 -13.45 -2.83 -11.45
CA ILE A 8 -13.30 -2.79 -9.99
C ILE A 8 -11.95 -3.40 -9.65
N HIS A 9 -11.18 -2.70 -8.81
CA HIS A 9 -9.88 -3.19 -8.34
C HIS A 9 -10.02 -3.72 -6.91
N ILE A 10 -9.37 -4.86 -6.65
CA ILE A 10 -9.33 -5.49 -5.33
C ILE A 10 -8.00 -5.17 -4.67
N PHE A 11 -8.07 -4.43 -3.57
CA PHE A 11 -6.94 -4.10 -2.70
C PHE A 11 -7.06 -4.92 -1.41
N ASP A 12 -6.05 -5.75 -1.12
CA ASP A 12 -6.03 -6.61 0.05
C ASP A 12 -4.93 -6.19 1.04
N PRO A 13 -5.31 -5.69 2.25
CA PRO A 13 -4.35 -5.28 3.27
C PRO A 13 -3.99 -6.36 4.28
N THR A 14 -4.33 -7.64 4.04
CA THR A 14 -4.18 -8.73 5.04
C THR A 14 -2.76 -8.83 5.57
N LEU A 15 -1.74 -8.62 4.73
CA LEU A 15 -0.33 -8.72 5.11
C LEU A 15 0.22 -7.50 5.88
N ARG A 16 -0.50 -6.37 5.89
CA ARG A 16 -0.17 -5.13 6.61
C ARG A 16 -1.01 -4.98 7.88
N ASP A 17 -2.34 -5.05 7.76
CA ASP A 17 -3.30 -4.80 8.84
C ASP A 17 -3.73 -6.08 9.59
N GLY A 18 -3.44 -7.26 9.06
CA GLY A 18 -3.71 -8.54 9.75
C GLY A 18 -2.71 -8.85 10.87
N SER A 19 -1.46 -8.36 10.75
CA SER A 19 -0.35 -8.65 11.66
C SER A 19 -0.33 -7.92 13.03
N PRO A 20 -0.94 -6.74 13.24
CA PRO A 20 -0.92 -6.05 14.53
C PRO A 20 -2.10 -6.41 15.45
N SER A 21 -3.03 -7.27 15.04
CA SER A 21 -4.10 -7.74 15.93
C SER A 21 -3.50 -8.61 17.06
N PRO A 22 -3.83 -8.36 18.34
CA PRO A 22 -3.33 -9.17 19.45
C PRO A 22 -3.62 -10.67 19.21
N GLY A 23 -2.56 -11.48 19.08
CA GLY A 23 -2.66 -12.92 18.81
C GLY A 23 -2.69 -13.34 17.33
N VAL A 24 -2.60 -12.40 16.38
CA VAL A 24 -2.61 -12.68 14.92
C VAL A 24 -1.34 -12.11 14.27
N ALA A 25 -0.17 -12.36 14.84
CA ALA A 25 1.09 -12.02 14.17
C ALA A 25 1.42 -13.12 13.14
N LEU A 26 1.48 -12.76 11.86
CA LEU A 26 1.89 -13.69 10.81
C LEU A 26 3.40 -13.84 10.81
N HIS A 27 3.89 -15.07 10.99
CA HIS A 27 5.29 -15.39 10.76
C HIS A 27 5.64 -15.27 9.27
N PRO A 28 6.93 -15.09 8.92
CA PRO A 28 7.35 -14.92 7.52
C PRO A 28 6.81 -16.02 6.57
N ALA A 29 6.84 -17.28 6.99
CA ALA A 29 6.31 -18.40 6.20
C ALA A 29 4.80 -18.24 5.91
N GLN A 30 4.02 -17.83 6.92
CA GLN A 30 2.59 -17.59 6.76
C GLN A 30 2.33 -16.40 5.84
N LYS A 31 3.12 -15.31 5.96
CA LYS A 31 3.04 -14.16 5.04
C LYS A 31 3.26 -14.60 3.59
N HIS A 32 4.23 -15.48 3.33
CA HIS A 32 4.46 -16.04 1.99
C HIS A 32 3.28 -16.88 1.49
N GLU A 33 2.77 -17.80 2.29
CA GLU A 33 1.63 -18.65 1.93
C GLU A 33 0.39 -17.81 1.61
N THR A 34 0.11 -16.80 2.44
CA THR A 34 -0.98 -15.85 2.22
C THR A 34 -0.76 -15.02 0.96
N ALA A 35 0.44 -14.52 0.69
CA ALA A 35 0.72 -13.75 -0.53
C ALA A 35 0.47 -14.57 -1.81
N HIS A 36 0.90 -15.83 -1.84
CA HIS A 36 0.61 -16.76 -2.94
C HIS A 36 -0.88 -17.12 -3.03
N ALA A 37 -1.59 -17.16 -1.90
CA ALA A 37 -3.05 -17.36 -1.92
C ALA A 37 -3.78 -16.16 -2.54
N LEU A 38 -3.37 -14.94 -2.19
CA LEU A 38 -3.90 -13.69 -2.75
C LEU A 38 -3.60 -13.57 -4.25
N GLU A 39 -2.40 -13.98 -4.68
CA GLU A 39 -2.04 -14.09 -6.09
C GLU A 39 -3.02 -14.98 -6.86
N ARG A 40 -3.27 -16.20 -6.37
CA ARG A 40 -4.22 -17.15 -6.99
C ARG A 40 -5.66 -16.66 -6.96
N LEU A 41 -6.03 -15.90 -5.94
CA LEU A 41 -7.35 -15.26 -5.85
C LEU A 41 -7.53 -14.16 -6.91
N GLY A 42 -6.43 -13.64 -7.46
CA GLY A 42 -6.45 -12.63 -8.51
C GLY A 42 -6.71 -11.22 -7.99
N VAL A 43 -6.23 -10.90 -6.78
CA VAL A 43 -6.29 -9.52 -6.28
C VAL A 43 -5.44 -8.60 -7.15
N ASP A 44 -5.82 -7.32 -7.28
CA ASP A 44 -5.05 -6.36 -8.07
C ASP A 44 -3.85 -5.80 -7.29
N ILE A 45 -4.01 -5.64 -5.97
CA ILE A 45 -3.00 -5.01 -5.11
C ILE A 45 -2.93 -5.77 -3.77
N ILE A 46 -1.72 -6.12 -3.36
CA ILE A 46 -1.42 -6.68 -2.03
C ILE A 46 -0.67 -5.63 -1.24
N GLU A 47 -1.22 -5.22 -0.10
CA GLU A 47 -0.47 -4.42 0.87
C GLU A 47 0.35 -5.34 1.78
N ALA A 48 1.59 -5.60 1.37
CA ALA A 48 2.60 -6.33 2.11
C ALA A 48 3.54 -5.37 2.85
N GLY A 49 3.48 -5.38 4.18
CA GLY A 49 4.52 -4.78 5.03
C GLY A 49 4.11 -3.49 5.74
N PHE A 50 5.09 -2.91 6.44
CA PHE A 50 4.93 -1.71 7.28
C PHE A 50 5.81 -0.57 6.78
N SER A 51 5.47 0.68 7.14
CA SER A 51 6.26 1.87 6.80
C SER A 51 7.68 1.85 7.40
N ILE A 52 7.89 1.10 8.48
CA ILE A 52 9.20 0.91 9.13
C ILE A 52 9.36 -0.59 9.42
N PRO A 53 9.82 -1.39 8.43
CA PRO A 53 10.00 -2.82 8.60
C PRO A 53 11.23 -3.14 9.44
N SER A 54 11.20 -4.26 10.18
CA SER A 54 12.41 -4.87 10.72
C SER A 54 13.23 -5.54 9.61
N ASP A 55 14.51 -5.86 9.87
CA ASP A 55 15.35 -6.56 8.87
C ASP A 55 14.71 -7.88 8.39
N GLY A 56 14.08 -8.63 9.31
CA GLY A 56 13.36 -9.86 8.96
C GLY A 56 12.09 -9.63 8.13
N ASP A 57 11.43 -8.48 8.30
CA ASP A 57 10.32 -8.09 7.43
C ASP A 57 10.82 -7.71 6.04
N VAL A 58 11.97 -7.03 5.93
CA VAL A 58 12.59 -6.68 4.64
C VAL A 58 12.86 -7.95 3.83
N ASP A 59 13.51 -8.95 4.42
CA ASP A 59 13.81 -10.22 3.73
C ASP A 59 12.54 -10.93 3.25
N CYS A 60 11.51 -10.99 4.09
CA CYS A 60 10.22 -11.58 3.75
C CYS A 60 9.55 -10.84 2.58
N LEU A 61 9.50 -9.50 2.65
CA LEU A 61 8.89 -8.65 1.63
C LEU A 61 9.65 -8.72 0.30
N THR A 62 10.98 -8.69 0.33
CA THR A 62 11.82 -8.86 -0.88
C THR A 62 11.56 -10.21 -1.54
N ARG A 63 11.35 -11.27 -0.75
CA ARG A 63 11.04 -12.59 -1.30
C ARG A 63 9.61 -12.65 -1.87
N ILE A 64 8.60 -12.06 -1.20
CA ILE A 64 7.23 -11.95 -1.74
C ILE A 64 7.26 -11.21 -3.08
N ALA A 65 7.96 -10.08 -3.14
CA ALA A 65 8.11 -9.25 -4.33
C ALA A 65 8.71 -9.97 -5.54
N ARG A 66 9.61 -10.93 -5.31
CA ARG A 66 10.28 -11.70 -6.38
C ARG A 66 9.43 -12.87 -6.87
N GLU A 67 8.69 -13.50 -5.97
CA GLU A 67 7.98 -14.76 -6.25
C GLU A 67 6.53 -14.53 -6.73
N VAL A 68 5.85 -13.53 -6.18
CA VAL A 68 4.45 -13.23 -6.49
C VAL A 68 4.36 -12.39 -7.77
N ARG A 69 3.52 -12.83 -8.72
CA ARG A 69 3.35 -12.24 -10.04
C ARG A 69 1.89 -11.95 -10.33
N GLY A 70 1.61 -10.77 -10.86
CA GLY A 70 0.23 -10.35 -11.18
C GLY A 70 -0.21 -9.15 -10.34
N PRO A 71 -0.40 -9.28 -9.02
CA PRO A 71 -0.77 -8.15 -8.18
C PRO A 71 0.39 -7.15 -8.06
N THR A 72 0.03 -5.88 -7.90
CA THR A 72 0.97 -4.84 -7.45
C THR A 72 1.24 -4.99 -5.96
N ILE A 73 2.49 -4.83 -5.53
CA ILE A 73 2.86 -4.95 -4.11
C ILE A 73 3.10 -3.54 -3.51
N ALA A 74 2.51 -3.25 -2.34
CA ALA A 74 2.64 -1.98 -1.60
C ALA A 74 2.77 -2.21 -0.08
N PRO A 75 3.22 -1.26 0.77
CA PRO A 75 4.13 -0.16 0.45
C PRO A 75 5.56 -0.70 0.43
N SER A 76 6.41 -0.27 -0.50
CA SER A 76 7.78 -0.76 -0.40
C SER A 76 8.89 0.12 -0.97
N PRO A 77 9.69 0.67 -0.05
CA PRO A 77 11.07 1.08 -0.30
C PRO A 77 12.04 -0.11 -0.50
N ALA A 78 11.68 -1.33 -0.05
CA ALA A 78 12.50 -2.55 -0.14
C ALA A 78 12.30 -3.34 -1.46
N LEU A 79 11.51 -2.82 -2.41
CA LEU A 79 10.96 -3.53 -3.57
C LEU A 79 11.53 -3.07 -4.92
N GLU A 80 12.78 -2.59 -4.99
CA GLU A 80 13.47 -2.55 -6.30
C GLU A 80 13.39 -3.90 -7.04
N ALA A 81 13.22 -5.00 -6.31
CA ALA A 81 13.05 -6.35 -6.85
C ALA A 81 11.62 -6.71 -7.32
N ALA A 82 10.58 -5.91 -7.04
CA ALA A 82 9.22 -6.22 -7.49
C ALA A 82 9.01 -5.81 -8.95
N ALA A 83 8.30 -6.64 -9.70
CA ALA A 83 7.93 -6.32 -11.07
C ALA A 83 6.99 -5.11 -11.18
N THR A 84 6.08 -4.94 -10.21
CA THR A 84 5.18 -3.79 -10.09
C THR A 84 5.08 -3.37 -8.62
N ARG A 85 5.43 -2.11 -8.34
CA ARG A 85 5.47 -1.56 -6.97
C ARG A 85 4.69 -0.25 -6.85
N CYS A 86 4.06 -0.06 -5.71
CA CYS A 86 3.34 1.17 -5.36
C CYS A 86 3.63 1.55 -3.91
N LEU A 87 3.59 2.85 -3.61
CA LEU A 87 3.62 3.36 -2.25
C LEU A 87 2.21 3.81 -1.85
N HIS A 88 1.66 3.17 -0.82
CA HIS A 88 0.44 3.62 -0.18
C HIS A 88 0.78 4.68 0.88
N VAL A 89 0.56 5.95 0.53
CA VAL A 89 0.74 7.09 1.43
C VAL A 89 -0.63 7.54 1.96
N PHE A 90 -0.70 7.84 3.25
CA PHE A 90 -1.91 8.34 3.88
C PHE A 90 -1.60 9.43 4.91
N THR A 91 -2.59 10.25 5.21
CA THR A 91 -2.58 11.19 6.34
C THR A 91 -4.00 11.28 6.91
N PHE A 92 -4.14 11.88 8.08
CA PHE A 92 -5.44 12.15 8.67
C PHE A 92 -5.96 13.51 8.22
N ALA A 93 -7.26 13.58 7.93
CA ALA A 93 -7.95 14.83 7.53
C ALA A 93 -9.03 15.27 8.53
N GLY A 94 -9.28 14.51 9.60
CA GLY A 94 -10.29 14.86 10.60
C GLY A 94 -9.80 15.92 11.56
N ALA A 95 -10.70 16.81 12.01
CA ALA A 95 -10.37 17.91 12.93
C ALA A 95 -9.62 17.43 14.19
N ILE A 96 -10.11 16.34 14.81
CA ILE A 96 -9.48 15.76 16.00
C ILE A 96 -8.03 15.32 15.71
N HIS A 97 -7.81 14.62 14.59
CA HIS A 97 -6.46 14.18 14.24
C HIS A 97 -5.55 15.36 13.94
N THR A 98 -6.08 16.38 13.27
CA THR A 98 -5.33 17.55 12.83
C THR A 98 -4.87 18.40 14.02
N GLU A 99 -5.78 18.66 14.97
CA GLU A 99 -5.51 19.49 16.16
C GLU A 99 -4.69 18.74 17.21
N TYR A 100 -5.09 17.51 17.56
CA TYR A 100 -4.55 16.83 18.74
C TYR A 100 -3.39 15.87 18.43
N MET A 101 -3.36 15.26 17.24
CA MET A 101 -2.29 14.32 16.87
C MET A 101 -1.22 14.95 15.99
N LEU A 102 -1.63 15.59 14.89
CA LEU A 102 -0.71 16.21 13.94
C LEU A 102 -0.23 17.59 14.39
N ARG A 103 -0.98 18.26 15.28
CA ARG A 103 -0.71 19.63 15.78
C ARG A 103 -0.48 20.61 14.63
N THR A 104 -1.34 20.52 13.61
CA THR A 104 -1.33 21.33 12.39
C THR A 104 -2.70 21.95 12.16
N THR A 105 -2.87 22.70 11.08
CA THR A 105 -4.18 23.24 10.67
C THR A 105 -4.77 22.43 9.51
N PRO A 106 -6.11 22.37 9.36
CA PRO A 106 -6.74 21.67 8.25
C PRO A 106 -6.25 22.14 6.86
N ASP A 107 -5.87 23.41 6.74
CA ASP A 107 -5.39 24.01 5.50
C ASP A 107 -3.94 23.58 5.15
N GLU A 108 -3.16 23.13 6.12
CA GLU A 108 -1.78 22.66 5.92
C GLU A 108 -1.73 21.18 5.49
N VAL A 109 -2.74 20.37 5.84
CA VAL A 109 -2.81 18.94 5.51
C VAL A 109 -2.71 18.67 3.99
N PRO A 110 -3.40 19.42 3.10
CA PRO A 110 -3.25 19.25 1.67
C PRO A 110 -1.82 19.48 1.16
N ALA A 111 -1.13 20.50 1.66
CA ALA A 111 0.24 20.82 1.24
C ALA A 111 1.22 19.70 1.61
N SER A 112 1.11 19.20 2.85
CA SER A 112 1.89 18.04 3.32
C SER A 112 1.58 16.78 2.49
N SER A 113 0.31 16.54 2.16
CA SER A 113 -0.12 15.39 1.36
C SER A 113 0.49 15.43 -0.05
N VAL A 114 0.45 16.60 -0.69
CA VAL A 114 1.07 16.80 -2.02
C VAL A 114 2.58 16.56 -1.97
N GLN A 115 3.26 17.03 -0.92
CA GLN A 115 4.69 16.79 -0.76
C GLN A 115 5.01 15.30 -0.59
N ALA A 116 4.24 14.58 0.24
CA ALA A 116 4.42 13.15 0.45
C ALA A 116 4.22 12.35 -0.85
N VAL A 117 3.19 12.68 -1.64
CA VAL A 117 2.96 12.05 -2.96
C VAL A 117 4.12 12.34 -3.90
N LYS A 118 4.61 13.59 -3.99
CA LYS A 118 5.76 13.94 -4.84
C LYS A 118 7.00 13.10 -4.51
N LEU A 119 7.28 12.90 -3.22
CA LEU A 119 8.40 12.07 -2.77
C LEU A 119 8.19 10.59 -3.14
N ALA A 120 6.96 10.08 -2.97
CA ALA A 120 6.63 8.70 -3.34
C ALA A 120 6.81 8.46 -4.85
N CYS A 121 6.35 9.38 -5.70
CA CYS A 121 6.49 9.29 -7.16
C CYS A 121 7.96 9.25 -7.63
N GLN A 122 8.89 9.81 -6.87
CA GLN A 122 10.33 9.74 -7.19
C GLN A 122 10.92 8.33 -6.96
N SER A 123 10.21 7.46 -6.26
CA SER A 123 10.71 6.18 -5.75
C SER A 123 9.99 4.95 -6.34
N THR A 124 9.02 5.15 -7.25
CA THR A 124 8.15 4.09 -7.79
C THR A 124 7.88 4.24 -9.28
N ASP A 125 7.71 3.11 -9.97
CA ASP A 125 7.42 3.06 -11.40
C ASP A 125 5.98 3.49 -11.75
N GLU A 126 5.04 3.31 -10.82
CA GLU A 126 3.64 3.73 -10.99
C GLU A 126 3.24 4.70 -9.85
N PRO A 127 3.10 6.00 -10.13
CA PRO A 127 2.69 6.96 -9.12
C PRO A 127 1.20 6.79 -8.86
N THR A 128 0.85 6.05 -7.79
CA THR A 128 -0.50 6.03 -7.18
C THR A 128 -1.66 5.95 -8.18
N ARG A 129 -2.26 4.75 -8.33
CA ARG A 129 -3.64 4.62 -8.84
C ARG A 129 -4.67 5.21 -7.86
N CYS A 130 -4.47 6.45 -7.42
CA CYS A 130 -5.57 7.26 -6.94
C CYS A 130 -6.45 7.49 -8.16
N SER A 131 -7.61 6.81 -8.20
CA SER A 131 -8.69 7.20 -9.08
C SER A 131 -8.99 8.67 -8.81
N ALA A 132 -8.47 9.56 -9.65
CA ALA A 132 -9.01 10.90 -9.70
C ALA A 132 -10.52 10.74 -9.94
N PRO A 133 -11.40 11.37 -9.14
CA PRO A 133 -12.79 11.41 -9.51
C PRO A 133 -12.87 11.98 -10.94
N PRO A 134 -13.78 11.49 -11.78
CA PRO A 134 -13.97 12.07 -13.10
C PRO A 134 -14.16 13.57 -12.91
N ARG A 135 -13.33 14.38 -13.58
CA ARG A 135 -13.52 15.82 -13.61
C ARG A 135 -14.87 16.05 -14.28
N THR A 136 -15.87 16.38 -13.46
CA THR A 136 -17.14 16.96 -13.91
C THR A 136 -16.90 18.39 -14.35
#